data_AF-A0A8X6RDN7-F1
#
_entry.id   AF-A0A8X6RDN7-F1
#
_cell.length_a   1.000
_cell.length_b   1.000
_cell.length_c   1.000
_cell.angle_alpha   90.00
_cell.angle_beta   90.00
_cell.angle_gamma   90.00
#
_symmetry.space_group_name_H-M   'P 1'
#
loop_
_entity.id
_entity.type
_entity.pdbx_description
1 polymer ?
#
loop_
_entity_poly.entity_id
_entity_poly.type
_entity_poly.pdbx_seq_one_letter_code
_entity_poly.pdbx_strand_id
1 'polypeptide(L)'
;METAIYATLFHSISTNQKPQHFKCLTGKDSWCFFQAALGRGEVPGPHVKHVKTPLKETHLDKSMPLYQRLASNELLQRCIRCVTQNANESLYSIIWGKCSKETSATLRRVTIAVCDAVCEFNFGTKNQYTIFKRKMGLLQINSQKCWLFGETTVEFIIGKEKDWRCTQSLGKKLR
;
A
#
# COMPACT_ATOMS: atom_id res chain seq x y z
N MET A 1 -7.18 -13.68 3.19
CA MET A 1 -5.90 -13.03 3.59
C MET A 1 -5.39 -13.58 4.91
N GLU A 2 -6.27 -13.78 5.91
CA GLU A 2 -5.96 -14.45 7.18
C GLU A 2 -5.14 -15.76 7.04
N THR A 3 -5.64 -16.72 6.25
CA THR A 3 -4.95 -18.01 6.04
C THR A 3 -3.54 -17.84 5.48
N ALA A 4 -3.33 -16.87 4.59
CA ALA A 4 -2.03 -16.58 4.01
C ALA A 4 -1.06 -15.96 5.03
N ILE A 5 -1.56 -15.16 5.97
CA ILE A 5 -0.76 -14.61 7.07
C ILE A 5 -0.28 -15.75 7.99
N TYR A 6 -1.16 -16.68 8.37
CA TYR A 6 -0.72 -17.84 9.14
C TYR A 6 0.21 -18.75 8.34
N ALA A 7 0.00 -18.86 7.02
CA ALA A 7 0.88 -19.67 6.17
C ALA A 7 2.33 -19.20 6.25
N THR A 8 2.63 -17.91 6.35
CA THR A 8 4.01 -17.43 6.47
C THR A 8 4.67 -17.82 7.80
N LEU A 9 3.92 -17.78 8.92
CA LEU A 9 4.41 -18.25 10.22
C LEU A 9 4.71 -19.76 10.19
N PHE A 10 3.73 -20.56 9.75
CA PHE A 10 3.86 -22.02 9.68
C PHE A 10 4.96 -22.45 8.70
N HIS A 11 5.08 -21.75 7.56
CA HIS A 11 6.17 -21.97 6.62
C HIS A 11 7.54 -21.70 7.26
N SER A 12 7.65 -20.68 8.12
CA SER A 12 8.90 -20.31 8.79
C SER A 12 9.33 -21.32 9.85
N ILE A 13 8.40 -22.00 10.53
CA ILE A 13 8.72 -23.05 11.52
C ILE A 13 8.77 -24.46 10.91
N SER A 14 8.50 -24.59 9.62
CA SER A 14 8.42 -25.87 8.92
C SER A 14 9.81 -26.51 8.75
N THR A 15 9.89 -27.82 8.97
CA THR A 15 11.12 -28.60 8.79
C THR A 15 10.87 -29.83 7.92
N ASN A 16 11.94 -30.50 7.49
CA ASN A 16 11.81 -31.76 6.74
C ASN A 16 11.10 -32.85 7.57
N GLN A 17 11.35 -32.89 8.88
CA GLN A 17 10.76 -33.86 9.81
C GLN A 17 9.31 -33.50 10.18
N LYS A 18 9.00 -32.20 10.25
CA LYS A 18 7.68 -31.68 10.60
C LYS A 18 7.26 -30.62 9.56
N PRO A 19 6.80 -31.03 8.36
CA PRO A 19 6.36 -30.11 7.33
C PRO A 19 5.02 -29.45 7.71
N GLN A 20 4.99 -28.11 7.75
CA GLN A 20 3.84 -27.32 8.20
C GLN A 20 3.24 -26.46 7.07
N HIS A 21 3.00 -27.07 5.91
CA HIS A 21 2.54 -26.36 4.70
C HIS A 21 1.01 -26.39 4.48
N PHE A 22 0.23 -26.82 5.47
CA PHE A 22 -1.21 -27.03 5.38
C PHE A 22 -2.04 -25.74 5.18
N LYS A 23 -1.50 -24.57 5.54
CA LYS A 23 -2.13 -23.26 5.29
C LYS A 23 -1.68 -22.61 3.96
N CYS A 24 -0.68 -23.18 3.30
CA CYS A 24 -0.21 -22.66 2.02
C CYS A 24 -1.21 -22.99 0.91
N LEU A 25 -1.25 -22.14 -0.12
CA LEU A 25 -2.04 -22.41 -1.33
C LEU A 25 -1.54 -23.68 -2.01
N THR A 26 -2.46 -24.51 -2.49
CA THR A 26 -2.16 -25.74 -3.22
C THR A 26 -2.00 -25.46 -4.72
N GLY A 27 -1.32 -26.37 -5.41
CA GLY A 27 -1.16 -26.33 -6.87
C GLY A 27 0.23 -25.92 -7.34
N LYS A 28 0.50 -26.19 -8.63
CA LYS A 28 1.81 -26.00 -9.28
C LYS A 28 2.33 -24.56 -9.25
N ASP A 29 1.42 -23.58 -9.21
CA ASP A 29 1.70 -22.14 -9.21
C ASP A 29 1.77 -21.56 -7.78
N SER A 30 1.78 -22.42 -6.75
CA SER A 30 1.95 -21.98 -5.37
C SER A 30 3.32 -21.35 -5.17
N TRP A 31 3.36 -20.24 -4.41
CA TRP A 31 4.63 -19.67 -3.95
C TRP A 31 5.36 -20.59 -2.96
N CYS A 32 4.62 -21.49 -2.31
CA CYS A 32 5.20 -22.44 -1.37
C CYS A 32 5.86 -23.59 -2.13
N PHE A 33 7.19 -23.70 -2.02
CA PHE A 33 7.97 -24.74 -2.73
C PHE A 33 7.43 -26.16 -2.50
N PHE A 34 6.92 -26.44 -1.30
CA PHE A 34 6.40 -27.75 -0.92
C PHE A 34 5.10 -28.06 -1.65
N GLN A 35 4.12 -27.15 -1.58
CA GLN A 35 2.84 -27.32 -2.27
C GLN A 35 2.99 -27.28 -3.79
N ALA A 36 3.92 -26.47 -4.29
CA ALA A 36 4.22 -26.38 -5.72
C ALA A 36 4.80 -27.70 -6.26
N ALA A 37 5.73 -28.32 -5.52
CA ALA A 37 6.27 -29.63 -5.88
C ALA A 37 5.18 -30.71 -5.89
N LEU A 38 4.35 -30.78 -4.84
CA LEU A 38 3.21 -31.70 -4.80
C LEU A 38 2.24 -31.48 -5.97
N GLY A 39 1.95 -30.22 -6.32
CA GLY A 39 1.12 -29.85 -7.46
C GLY A 39 1.69 -30.23 -8.82
N ARG A 40 3.02 -30.44 -8.92
CA ARG A 40 3.71 -30.95 -10.12
C ARG A 40 3.92 -32.48 -10.08
N GLY A 41 3.55 -33.16 -8.99
CA GLY A 41 3.86 -34.58 -8.81
C GLY A 41 5.33 -34.86 -8.49
N GLU A 42 6.06 -33.84 -8.01
CA GLU A 42 7.47 -33.92 -7.64
C GLU A 42 7.63 -34.13 -6.12
N VAL A 43 8.77 -34.68 -5.72
CA VAL A 43 9.15 -34.73 -4.29
C VAL A 43 9.60 -33.33 -3.85
N PRO A 44 9.04 -32.77 -2.77
CA PRO A 44 9.47 -31.48 -2.24
C PRO A 44 10.97 -31.44 -1.87
N GLY A 45 11.63 -30.33 -2.20
CA GLY A 45 13.03 -30.10 -1.86
C GLY A 45 13.29 -29.94 -0.36
N PRO A 46 14.56 -29.89 0.08
CA PRO A 46 14.90 -29.77 1.50
C PRO A 46 14.63 -28.35 2.02
N HIS A 47 14.02 -28.23 3.20
CA HIS A 47 13.67 -26.96 3.83
C HIS A 47 14.87 -26.02 4.02
N VAL A 48 16.07 -26.54 4.31
CA VAL A 48 17.30 -25.75 4.48
C VAL A 48 17.62 -24.89 3.24
N LYS A 49 17.26 -25.34 2.04
CA LYS A 49 17.50 -24.59 0.80
C LYS A 49 16.39 -23.59 0.48
N HIS A 50 15.16 -23.86 0.90
CA HIS A 50 13.97 -23.12 0.47
C HIS A 50 13.40 -22.19 1.54
N VAL A 51 13.57 -22.51 2.82
CA VAL A 51 13.18 -21.66 3.95
C VAL A 51 14.40 -20.84 4.37
N LYS A 52 14.49 -19.61 3.86
CA LYS A 52 15.65 -18.73 4.09
C LYS A 52 15.83 -18.31 5.55
N THR A 53 14.72 -18.10 6.27
CA THR A 53 14.72 -17.59 7.64
C THR A 53 13.88 -18.50 8.52
N PRO A 54 14.40 -19.68 8.89
CA PRO A 54 13.66 -20.62 9.72
C PRO A 54 13.52 -20.07 11.15
N LEU A 55 12.31 -20.17 11.70
CA LEU A 55 12.00 -19.82 13.08
C LEU A 55 11.98 -21.09 13.94
N LYS A 56 12.57 -21.04 15.12
CA LYS A 56 12.45 -22.14 16.09
C LYS A 56 11.01 -22.22 16.62
N GLU A 57 10.49 -23.43 16.75
CA GLU A 57 9.13 -23.67 17.26
C GLU A 57 8.91 -23.09 18.67
N THR A 58 9.97 -23.00 19.49
CA THR A 58 9.95 -22.35 20.82
C THR A 58 9.56 -20.87 20.79
N HIS A 59 9.64 -20.19 19.64
CA HIS A 59 9.23 -18.80 19.48
C HIS A 59 7.80 -18.67 18.93
N LEU A 60 7.13 -19.78 18.65
CA LEU A 60 5.77 -19.77 18.12
C LEU A 60 4.81 -19.09 19.10
N ASP A 61 4.89 -19.44 20.39
CA ASP A 61 4.02 -18.89 21.43
C ASP A 61 4.13 -17.37 21.56
N LYS A 62 5.35 -16.84 21.34
CA LYS A 62 5.60 -15.39 21.36
C LYS A 62 5.15 -14.70 20.08
N SER A 63 5.23 -15.39 18.94
CA SER A 63 4.90 -14.84 17.62
C SER A 63 3.41 -14.91 17.32
N MET A 64 2.73 -15.96 17.80
CA MET A 64 1.32 -16.25 17.49
C MET A 64 0.38 -15.07 17.80
N PRO A 65 0.47 -14.38 18.96
CA PRO A 65 -0.40 -13.24 19.24
C PRO A 65 -0.25 -12.10 18.23
N LEU A 66 0.97 -11.87 17.72
CA LEU A 66 1.22 -10.87 16.67
C LEU A 66 0.54 -11.28 15.37
N TYR A 67 0.67 -12.55 14.98
CA TYR A 67 0.03 -13.06 13.77
C TYR A 67 -1.50 -13.03 13.89
N GLN A 68 -2.07 -13.38 15.04
CA GLN A 68 -3.51 -13.26 15.30
C GLN A 68 -4.00 -11.82 15.14
N ARG A 69 -3.25 -10.85 15.68
CA ARG A 69 -3.57 -9.43 15.49
C ARG A 69 -3.43 -8.98 14.03
N LEU A 70 -2.44 -9.49 13.30
CA LEU A 70 -2.28 -9.22 11.86
C LEU A 70 -3.41 -9.84 11.03
N ALA A 71 -3.94 -10.98 11.47
CA ALA A 71 -5.02 -11.70 10.81
C ALA A 71 -6.42 -11.20 11.22
N SER A 72 -6.53 -10.20 12.09
CA SER A 72 -7.81 -9.69 12.58
C SER A 72 -8.63 -9.05 11.45
N ASN A 73 -9.95 -9.27 11.47
CA ASN A 73 -10.84 -8.75 10.44
C ASN A 73 -10.81 -7.22 10.35
N GLU A 74 -10.66 -6.54 11.50
CA GLU A 74 -10.60 -5.08 11.58
C GLU A 74 -9.37 -4.53 10.84
N LEU A 75 -8.21 -5.19 10.98
CA LEU A 75 -6.99 -4.80 10.26
C LEU A 75 -7.10 -5.14 8.77
N LEU A 76 -7.56 -6.35 8.45
CA LEU A 76 -7.68 -6.82 7.07
C LEU A 76 -8.66 -5.99 6.25
N GLN A 77 -9.79 -5.56 6.84
CA GLN A 77 -10.76 -4.67 6.18
C GLN A 77 -10.13 -3.33 5.76
N ARG A 78 -9.17 -2.81 6.55
CA ARG A 78 -8.43 -1.59 6.17
C ARG A 78 -7.50 -1.85 4.98
N CYS A 79 -6.93 -3.05 4.87
CA CYS A 79 -6.07 -3.44 3.76
C CYS A 79 -6.84 -3.63 2.44
N ILE A 80 -8.12 -4.02 2.47
CA ILE A 80 -8.96 -4.18 1.26
C ILE A 80 -9.05 -2.89 0.45
N ARG A 81 -9.01 -1.72 1.11
CA ARG A 81 -9.05 -0.43 0.44
C ARG A 81 -7.81 -0.14 -0.41
N CYS A 82 -6.76 -0.96 -0.31
CA CYS A 82 -5.47 -0.79 -0.98
C CYS A 82 -4.87 0.61 -0.81
N VAL A 83 -5.18 1.29 0.30
CA VAL A 83 -4.63 2.61 0.61
C VAL A 83 -3.25 2.43 1.20
N THR A 84 -2.32 3.30 0.81
CA THR A 84 -0.97 3.31 1.37
C THR A 84 -1.03 3.59 2.87
N GLN A 85 -0.28 2.83 3.68
CA GLN A 85 -0.13 3.11 5.12
C GLN A 85 0.41 4.52 5.41
N ASN A 86 1.08 5.13 4.42
CA ASN A 86 1.68 6.44 4.55
C ASN A 86 1.34 7.36 3.37
N ALA A 87 0.07 7.79 3.32
CA ALA A 87 -0.39 8.71 2.27
C ALA A 87 0.40 10.02 2.26
N ASN A 88 0.82 10.52 3.43
CA ASN A 88 1.57 11.75 3.55
C ASN A 88 2.99 11.62 2.98
N GLU A 89 3.76 10.58 3.33
CA GLU A 89 5.09 10.39 2.74
C GLU A 89 5.03 10.10 1.25
N SER A 90 4.03 9.34 0.80
CA SER A 90 3.83 9.09 -0.63
C SER A 90 3.57 10.41 -1.39
N LEU A 91 2.68 11.26 -0.88
CA LEU A 91 2.44 12.59 -1.45
C LEU A 91 3.69 13.48 -1.41
N TYR A 92 4.40 13.51 -0.28
CA TYR A 92 5.62 14.29 -0.14
C TYR A 92 6.70 13.84 -1.13
N SER A 93 6.83 12.54 -1.38
CA SER A 93 7.76 12.02 -2.40
C SER A 93 7.48 12.61 -3.79
N ILE A 94 6.20 12.72 -4.18
CA ILE A 94 5.79 13.32 -5.46
C ILE A 94 6.08 14.83 -5.47
N ILE A 95 5.74 15.54 -4.39
CA ILE A 95 6.00 16.98 -4.26
C ILE A 95 7.50 17.25 -4.41
N TRP A 96 8.35 16.52 -3.67
CA TRP A 96 9.79 16.70 -3.70
C TRP A 96 10.43 16.25 -5.02
N GLY A 97 9.82 15.29 -5.71
CA GLY A 97 10.21 14.93 -7.08
C GLY A 97 9.98 16.06 -8.09
N LYS A 98 8.94 16.88 -7.90
CA LYS A 98 8.63 18.02 -8.77
C LYS A 98 9.37 19.30 -8.36
N CYS A 99 9.54 19.51 -7.06
CA CYS A 99 10.27 20.65 -6.50
C CYS A 99 11.12 20.18 -5.33
N SER A 100 12.43 20.02 -5.54
CA SER A 100 13.34 19.53 -4.49
C SER A 100 13.30 20.44 -3.26
N LYS A 101 13.34 19.81 -2.08
CA LYS A 101 13.45 20.48 -0.78
C LYS A 101 14.82 21.15 -0.59
N GLU A 102 15.85 20.63 -1.24
CA GLU A 102 17.24 21.09 -1.10
C GLU A 102 17.56 22.34 -1.93
N THR A 103 16.64 22.73 -2.83
CA THR A 103 16.81 23.89 -3.72
C THR A 103 15.84 24.99 -3.36
N SER A 104 16.30 26.24 -3.35
CA SER A 104 15.40 27.39 -3.21
C SER A 104 14.53 27.53 -4.46
N ALA A 105 13.24 27.80 -4.27
CA ALA A 105 12.28 28.01 -5.33
C ALA A 105 11.35 29.18 -4.97
N THR A 106 10.85 29.87 -5.99
CA THR A 106 9.85 30.92 -5.78
C THR A 106 8.53 30.32 -5.29
N LEU A 107 7.76 31.08 -4.51
CA LEU A 107 6.44 30.65 -4.03
C LEU A 107 5.58 30.12 -5.18
N ARG A 108 5.56 30.82 -6.32
CA ARG A 108 4.80 30.42 -7.51
C ARG A 108 5.20 29.04 -8.01
N ARG A 109 6.50 28.72 -8.06
CA ARG A 109 7.00 27.40 -8.49
C ARG A 109 6.58 26.31 -7.51
N VAL A 110 6.71 26.56 -6.21
CA VAL A 110 6.30 25.62 -5.16
C VAL A 110 4.79 25.35 -5.25
N THR A 111 3.97 26.39 -5.40
CA THR A 111 2.51 26.25 -5.54
C THR A 111 2.14 25.38 -6.74
N ILE A 112 2.75 25.63 -7.91
CA ILE A 112 2.48 24.83 -9.11
C ILE A 112 2.88 23.37 -8.89
N ALA A 113 4.07 23.12 -8.33
CA ALA A 113 4.55 21.78 -8.06
C ALA A 113 3.66 21.01 -7.08
N VAL A 114 3.16 21.67 -6.03
CA VAL A 114 2.22 21.08 -5.07
C VAL A 114 0.88 20.76 -5.73
N CYS A 115 0.30 21.69 -6.50
CA CYS A 115 -0.94 21.45 -7.22
C CYS A 115 -0.81 20.27 -8.20
N ASP A 116 0.27 20.25 -8.97
CA ASP A 116 0.61 19.17 -9.91
C ASP A 116 0.76 17.82 -9.16
N ALA A 117 1.51 17.79 -8.05
CA ALA A 117 1.68 16.60 -7.23
C ALA A 117 0.37 16.06 -6.63
N VAL A 118 -0.51 16.95 -6.14
CA VAL A 118 -1.81 16.56 -5.57
C VAL A 118 -2.72 15.98 -6.66
N CYS A 119 -2.70 16.57 -7.86
CA CYS A 119 -3.43 16.01 -8.99
C CYS A 119 -2.89 14.64 -9.39
N GLU A 120 -1.57 14.49 -9.47
CA GLU A 120 -0.93 13.22 -9.81
C GLU A 120 -1.21 12.14 -8.76
N PHE A 121 -1.16 12.49 -7.48
CA PHE A 121 -1.44 11.57 -6.37
C PHE A 121 -2.88 11.06 -6.38
N ASN A 122 -3.84 11.95 -6.61
CA ASN A 122 -5.27 11.60 -6.53
C ASN A 122 -5.79 10.95 -7.82
N PHE A 123 -5.34 11.41 -8.99
CA PHE A 123 -5.89 10.96 -10.27
C PHE A 123 -4.93 10.06 -11.06
N GLY A 124 -3.64 10.04 -10.72
CA GLY A 124 -2.60 9.44 -11.53
C GLY A 124 -2.21 10.31 -12.72
N THR A 125 -0.96 10.16 -13.17
CA THR A 125 -0.33 11.00 -14.21
C THR A 125 -1.11 11.02 -15.53
N LYS A 126 -1.64 9.86 -15.97
CA LYS A 126 -2.40 9.74 -17.23
C LYS A 126 -3.72 10.51 -17.19
N ASN A 127 -4.46 10.41 -16.10
CA ASN A 127 -5.76 11.08 -15.96
C ASN A 127 -5.57 12.57 -15.79
N GLN A 128 -4.57 12.99 -15.02
CA GLN A 128 -4.21 14.40 -14.89
C GLN A 128 -3.89 15.03 -16.25
N TYR A 129 -3.04 14.38 -17.05
CA TYR A 129 -2.69 14.87 -18.39
C TYR A 129 -3.93 14.98 -19.30
N THR A 130 -4.85 14.03 -19.19
CA THR A 130 -6.13 14.06 -19.92
C THR A 130 -6.99 15.26 -19.50
N ILE A 131 -7.11 15.51 -18.19
CA ILE A 131 -7.85 16.67 -17.65
C ILE A 131 -7.18 17.98 -18.11
N PHE A 132 -5.85 18.06 -18.03
CA PHE A 132 -5.08 19.22 -18.45
C PHE A 132 -5.27 19.51 -19.94
N LYS A 133 -5.13 18.49 -20.79
CA LYS A 133 -5.40 18.60 -22.23
C LYS A 133 -6.82 19.07 -22.55
N ARG A 134 -7.83 18.54 -21.84
CA ARG A 134 -9.22 18.99 -22.00
C ARG A 134 -9.38 20.46 -21.64
N LYS A 135 -8.80 20.91 -20.52
CA LYS A 135 -8.87 22.32 -20.10
C LYS A 135 -8.12 23.27 -21.03
N MET A 136 -7.03 22.80 -21.65
CA MET A 136 -6.27 23.56 -22.65
C MET A 136 -6.87 23.51 -24.06
N GLY A 137 -7.99 22.80 -24.26
CA GLY A 137 -8.62 22.64 -25.58
C GLY A 137 -7.85 21.75 -26.56
N LEU A 138 -6.90 20.94 -26.07
CA LEU A 138 -6.03 20.08 -26.89
C LEU A 138 -6.57 18.67 -27.13
N LEU A 139 -7.76 18.36 -26.61
CA LEU A 139 -8.51 17.14 -26.92
C LEU A 139 -9.82 17.56 -27.58
N GLN A 140 -9.96 17.27 -28.88
CA GLN A 140 -11.26 17.37 -29.56
C GLN A 140 -12.23 16.40 -28.90
N ILE A 141 -13.38 16.93 -28.50
CA ILE A 141 -14.47 16.18 -27.89
C ILE A 141 -15.12 15.38 -29.02
N ASN A 142 -14.72 14.13 -29.21
CA ASN A 142 -15.64 13.18 -29.84
C ASN A 142 -16.71 12.86 -28.81
N SER A 143 -17.94 13.21 -29.15
CA SER A 143 -19.14 13.11 -28.34
C SER A 143 -19.42 11.67 -27.92
N GLN A 144 -18.81 11.21 -26.83
CA GLN A 144 -19.34 10.11 -26.03
C GLN A 144 -19.37 10.54 -24.57
N LYS A 145 -20.60 10.68 -24.08
CA LYS A 145 -20.99 11.06 -22.72
C LYS A 145 -20.20 10.24 -21.70
N CYS A 146 -19.28 10.89 -20.98
CA CYS A 146 -18.69 10.33 -19.77
C CYS A 146 -19.14 11.20 -18.59
N TRP A 147 -19.98 10.60 -17.75
CA TRP A 147 -20.60 11.18 -16.56
C TRP A 147 -19.60 11.45 -15.45
N LEU A 148 -18.80 12.51 -15.55
CA LEU A 148 -17.94 12.93 -14.44
C LEU A 148 -17.81 14.46 -14.38
N PHE A 149 -18.93 15.16 -14.29
CA PHE A 149 -18.96 16.53 -13.77
C PHE A 149 -20.32 16.79 -13.12
N GLY A 150 -20.43 16.41 -11.84
CA GLY A 150 -21.24 17.16 -10.89
C GLY A 150 -20.28 18.12 -10.19
N GLU A 151 -20.64 19.39 -10.14
CA GLU A 151 -19.91 20.47 -9.46
C GLU A 151 -19.41 19.99 -8.09
N THR A 152 -18.12 19.67 -8.00
CA THR A 152 -17.47 19.43 -6.72
C THR A 152 -16.25 20.34 -6.68
N THR A 153 -16.38 21.38 -5.87
CA THR A 153 -15.26 22.02 -5.18
C THR A 153 -14.23 20.95 -4.80
N VAL A 154 -12.96 21.26 -5.03
CA VAL A 154 -11.83 20.40 -4.68
C VAL A 154 -11.73 20.33 -3.15
N GLU A 155 -12.62 19.57 -2.52
CA GLU A 155 -12.64 19.25 -1.10
C GLU A 155 -12.42 17.75 -0.87
N PHE A 156 -11.39 17.15 -1.45
CA PHE A 156 -10.99 15.76 -1.20
C PHE A 156 -9.50 15.66 -1.60
N ILE A 157 -8.50 15.30 -0.79
CA ILE A 157 -8.39 14.61 0.50
C ILE A 157 -7.16 15.19 1.24
N ILE A 158 -7.36 16.02 2.25
CA ILE A 158 -6.64 15.85 3.53
C ILE A 158 -7.76 15.44 4.47
N GLY A 159 -7.76 14.19 4.89
CA GLY A 159 -8.86 13.62 5.65
C GLY A 159 -9.25 14.52 6.82
N LYS A 160 -10.53 14.91 6.88
CA LYS A 160 -11.14 15.27 8.16
C LYS A 160 -11.25 14.00 9.00
N GLU A 161 -10.13 13.55 9.57
CA GLU A 161 -10.17 12.71 10.77
C GLU A 161 -10.57 13.61 11.93
N LYS A 162 -11.87 13.60 12.26
CA LYS A 162 -12.45 14.35 13.38
C LYS A 162 -12.09 13.80 14.78
N ASP A 163 -11.10 12.91 14.90
CA ASP A 163 -10.85 12.19 16.17
C ASP A 163 -9.38 12.06 16.60
N TRP A 164 -8.52 13.00 16.19
CA TRP A 164 -7.22 13.18 16.86
C TRP A 164 -7.26 14.39 17.79
N ARG A 165 -7.57 14.15 19.07
CA ARG A 165 -7.27 15.11 20.14
C ARG A 165 -5.75 15.24 20.28
N CYS A 166 -5.16 16.16 19.55
CA CYS A 166 -3.86 16.72 19.89
C CYS A 166 -4.01 18.24 19.98
N THR A 167 -4.36 18.67 21.19
CA THR A 167 -4.18 20.03 21.65
C THR A 167 -2.72 20.41 21.49
N GLN A 168 -2.39 21.23 20.49
CA GLN A 168 -1.22 22.09 20.54
C GLN A 168 -1.66 23.54 20.36
N SER A 169 -1.83 24.18 21.51
CA SER A 169 -1.71 25.61 21.71
C SER A 169 -0.31 26.08 21.31
N LEU A 170 -0.06 26.35 20.03
CA LEU A 170 1.13 27.06 19.58
C LEU A 170 0.70 28.13 18.57
N GLY A 171 0.20 29.24 19.11
CA GLY A 171 -0.33 30.33 18.30
C GLY A 171 -0.66 31.59 19.09
N LYS A 172 0.20 32.02 20.03
CA LYS A 172 0.20 33.40 20.54
C LYS A 172 1.60 33.83 20.97
N LYS A 173 2.36 34.41 20.04
CA LYS A 173 3.22 35.61 20.19
C LYS A 173 4.28 35.63 19.09
N LEU A 174 3.99 36.36 18.02
CA LEU A 174 4.98 37.11 17.26
C LEU A 174 4.25 38.37 16.76
N ARG A 175 4.23 39.38 17.62
CA ARG A 175 4.33 40.80 17.29
C ARG A 175 5.47 41.34 18.12
#